data_AF-A0A534C0P5-F1
#
_entry.id   AF-A0A534C0P5-F1
#
_cell.length_a   1.000
_cell.length_b   1.000
_cell.length_c   1.000
_cell.angle_alpha   90.00
_cell.angle_beta   90.00
_cell.angle_gamma   90.00
#
_symmetry.space_group_name_H-M   'P 1'
#
loop_
_entity.id
_entity.type
_entity.pdbx_description
1 polymer ?
#
loop_
_entity_poly.entity_id
_entity_poly.type
_entity_poly.pdbx_seq_one_letter_code
_entity_poly.pdbx_strand_id
1 'polypeptide(L)' 'MAHTTLAEKFRTMDYGAAPEDPAQALAWLDQFKGRFGHFIGGAWTAPAEGRYFETCDPSTGEKIADIAQGSGSD' A
#
# COMPACT_ATOMS: atom_id res chain seq x y z
N MET A 1 4.76 2.92 35.67
CA MET A 1 5.19 3.14 34.28
C MET A 1 5.25 4.65 34.08
N ALA A 2 6.41 5.20 33.74
CA ALA A 2 6.59 6.64 33.64
C ALA A 2 5.82 7.16 32.41
N HIS A 3 4.84 8.02 32.65
CA HIS A 3 4.17 8.75 31.57
C HIS A 3 5.10 9.88 31.11
N THR A 4 5.60 9.79 29.89
CA THR A 4 6.35 10.87 29.22
C THR A 4 5.52 12.16 29.24
N THR A 5 6.12 13.26 29.68
CA THR A 5 5.45 14.56 29.76
C THR A 5 5.16 15.09 28.35
N LEU A 6 4.14 15.96 28.22
CA LEU A 6 3.80 16.58 26.95
C LEU A 6 4.99 17.36 26.35
N ALA A 7 5.76 18.05 27.20
CA ALA A 7 6.97 18.78 26.81
C ALA A 7 8.07 17.86 26.25
N GLU A 8 8.20 16.63 26.76
CA GLU A 8 9.15 15.65 26.23
C GLU A 8 8.71 15.13 24.86
N LYS A 9 7.42 14.88 24.62
CA LYS A 9 6.90 14.51 23.29
C LYS A 9 7.17 15.58 22.24
N PHE A 10 7.03 16.87 22.60
CA PHE A 10 7.38 17.98 21.71
C PHE A 10 8.89 18.10 21.45
N ARG A 11 9.74 17.60 22.35
CA ARG A 11 11.20 17.55 22.13
C ARG A 11 11.64 16.36 21.29
N THR A 12 11.10 15.18 21.54
CA THR A 12 11.49 13.97 20.80
C THR A 12 10.86 13.92 19.42
N MET A 13 9.75 14.66 19.21
CA MET A 13 8.93 14.55 18.00
C MET A 13 8.51 13.10 17.73
N ASP A 14 8.32 12.31 18.81
CA ASP A 14 7.89 10.93 18.68
C ASP A 14 6.55 10.89 17.96
N TYR A 15 6.55 10.21 16.80
CA TYR A 15 5.33 9.93 16.07
C TYR A 15 4.41 9.09 16.94
N GLY A 16 3.21 9.59 17.20
CA GLY A 16 2.13 8.78 17.74
C GLY A 16 1.69 7.73 16.72
N ALA A 17 1.05 6.67 17.19
CA ALA A 17 0.35 5.76 16.28
C ALA A 17 -0.63 6.57 15.43
N ALA A 18 -0.59 6.31 14.12
CA ALA A 18 -1.55 6.86 13.18
C ALA A 18 -2.98 6.58 13.70
N PRO A 19 -3.81 7.62 13.91
CA PRO A 19 -5.18 7.41 14.39
C PRO A 19 -6.09 6.84 13.30
N GLU A 20 -5.66 6.85 12.03
CA GLU A 20 -6.38 6.23 10.93
C GLU A 20 -6.36 4.69 10.98
N ASP A 21 -7.51 4.08 10.68
CA ASP A 21 -7.68 2.63 10.58
C ASP A 21 -7.41 2.16 9.13
N PRO A 22 -6.47 1.22 8.88
CA PRO A 22 -6.19 0.71 7.54
C PRO A 22 -7.30 -0.18 6.97
N ALA A 23 -8.30 -0.59 7.76
CA ALA A 23 -9.31 -1.59 7.36
C ALA A 23 -10.02 -1.26 6.04
N GLN A 24 -10.34 0.01 5.77
CA GLN A 24 -10.98 0.40 4.52
C GLN A 24 -10.06 0.23 3.30
N ALA A 25 -8.78 0.54 3.45
CA ALA A 25 -7.79 0.39 2.38
C ALA A 25 -7.53 -1.09 2.08
N LEU A 26 -7.39 -1.92 3.12
CA LEU A 26 -7.23 -3.37 3.00
C LEU A 26 -8.45 -4.00 2.32
N ALA A 27 -9.66 -3.61 2.72
CA ALA A 27 -10.90 -4.09 2.10
C ALA A 27 -11.01 -3.69 0.62
N TRP A 28 -10.50 -2.52 0.23
CA TRP A 28 -10.44 -2.09 -1.16
C TRP A 28 -9.44 -2.93 -1.97
N LEU A 29 -8.24 -3.20 -1.43
CA LEU A 29 -7.25 -4.06 -2.09
C LEU A 29 -7.79 -5.48 -2.34
N ASP A 30 -8.54 -6.03 -1.38
CA ASP A 30 -9.19 -7.34 -1.50
C ASP A 30 -10.24 -7.40 -2.63
N GLN A 31 -10.93 -6.29 -2.93
CA GLN A 31 -11.88 -6.24 -4.04
C GLN A 31 -11.19 -6.48 -5.40
N PHE A 32 -9.91 -6.13 -5.52
CA PHE A 32 -9.06 -6.40 -6.68
C PHE A 32 -8.27 -7.70 -6.54
N LYS A 33 -8.56 -8.52 -5.51
CA LYS A 33 -7.88 -9.79 -5.22
C LYS A 33 -6.35 -9.64 -5.09
N GLY A 34 -5.90 -8.47 -4.60
CA GLY A 34 -4.49 -8.16 -4.48
C GLY A 34 -3.72 -8.20 -5.81
N ARG A 35 -4.38 -8.03 -6.97
CA ARG A 35 -3.71 -8.03 -8.28
C ARG A 35 -4.30 -6.98 -9.21
N PHE A 36 -3.45 -6.09 -9.70
CA PHE A 36 -3.86 -4.94 -10.51
C PHE A 36 -3.29 -5.03 -11.92
N GLY A 37 -4.17 -4.92 -12.92
CA GLY A 37 -3.80 -4.73 -14.32
C GLY A 37 -3.53 -3.26 -14.66
N HIS A 38 -3.15 -2.98 -15.90
CA HIS A 38 -3.16 -1.63 -16.45
C HIS A 38 -4.60 -1.18 -16.72
N PHE A 39 -4.83 0.13 -16.78
CA PHE A 39 -6.11 0.69 -17.22
C PHE A 39 -5.93 1.42 -18.55
N ILE A 40 -6.25 0.74 -19.65
CA ILE A 40 -5.95 1.19 -21.02
C ILE A 40 -7.24 1.17 -21.82
N GLY A 41 -7.56 2.29 -22.46
CA GLY A 41 -8.78 2.40 -23.28
C GLY A 41 -10.10 2.27 -22.49
N GLY A 42 -10.10 2.57 -21.18
CA GLY A 42 -11.29 2.47 -20.34
C GLY A 42 -11.57 1.09 -19.76
N ALA A 43 -10.64 0.14 -19.93
CA ALA A 43 -10.74 -1.22 -19.38
C ALA A 43 -9.49 -1.62 -18.61
N TRP A 44 -9.66 -2.52 -17.65
CA TRP A 44 -8.56 -3.18 -16.97
C TRP A 44 -7.96 -4.29 -17.84
N THR A 45 -6.66 -4.24 -18.06
CA THR A 45 -5.94 -5.10 -19.00
C THR A 45 -4.74 -5.75 -18.29
N ALA A 46 -4.50 -7.03 -18.54
CA ALA A 46 -3.30 -7.70 -18.07
C ALA A 46 -2.06 -7.18 -18.85
N PRO A 47 -0.87 -7.12 -18.23
CA PRO A 47 0.33 -6.67 -18.92
C PRO A 47 0.62 -7.58 -20.11
N ALA A 48 1.03 -6.99 -21.23
CA ALA A 48 1.28 -7.70 -22.49
C ALA A 48 2.29 -8.84 -22.33
N GLU A 49 3.33 -8.64 -21.52
CA GLU A 49 4.36 -9.65 -21.22
C GLU A 49 4.01 -10.54 -20.01
N GLY A 50 2.83 -10.37 -19.40
CA GLY A 50 2.36 -11.18 -18.27
C GLY A 50 3.15 -10.97 -16.96
N ARG A 51 4.06 -10.00 -16.90
CA ARG A 51 4.90 -9.73 -15.73
C ARG A 51 4.19 -8.87 -14.69
N TYR A 52 4.37 -9.22 -13.43
CA TYR A 52 3.89 -8.47 -12.28
C TYR A 52 5.02 -8.33 -11.26
N PHE A 53 4.97 -7.29 -10.44
CA PHE A 53 5.89 -7.12 -9.32
C PHE A 53 5.13 -6.98 -8.01
N GLU A 54 5.73 -7.50 -6.95
CA GLU A 54 5.16 -7.45 -5.61
C GLU A 54 5.27 -6.02 -5.05
N THR A 55 4.21 -5.56 -4.43
CA THR A 55 4.16 -4.32 -3.65
C THR A 55 3.83 -4.66 -2.22
N CYS A 56 4.59 -4.07 -1.29
CA CYS A 56 4.50 -4.33 0.13
C CYS A 56 4.04 -3.09 0.90
N ASP A 57 3.40 -3.32 2.05
CA ASP A 57 3.14 -2.29 3.04
C ASP A 57 4.48 -1.76 3.57
N PRO A 58 4.75 -0.44 3.47
CA PRO A 58 6.01 0.12 3.93
C PRO A 58 6.21 0.06 5.46
N SER A 59 5.14 -0.12 6.24
CA SER A 59 5.17 -0.17 7.70
C SER A 59 5.51 -1.56 8.26
N THR A 60 5.09 -2.63 7.56
CA THR A 60 5.29 -4.01 8.01
C THR A 60 6.21 -4.83 7.08
N GLY A 61 6.37 -4.40 5.83
CA GLY A 61 7.03 -5.17 4.76
C GLY A 61 6.18 -6.30 4.19
N GLU A 62 4.95 -6.50 4.69
CA GLU A 62 4.06 -7.55 4.21
C GLU A 62 3.54 -7.22 2.81
N LYS A 63 3.39 -8.24 1.97
CA LYS A 63 2.86 -8.07 0.62
C LYS A 63 1.39 -7.62 0.67
N ILE A 64 1.05 -6.59 -0.11
CA ILE A 64 -0.33 -6.07 -0.23
C ILE A 64 -0.93 -6.26 -1.62
N ALA A 65 -0.11 -6.30 -2.68
CA ALA A 65 -0.60 -6.52 -4.03
C ALA A 65 0.51 -6.94 -5.02
N ASP A 66 0.09 -7.49 -6.16
CA ASP A 66 0.87 -7.65 -7.38
C ASP A 66 0.43 -6.61 -8.43
N ILE A 67 1.36 -5.80 -8.91
CA ILE A 67 1.07 -4.73 -9.88
C ILE A 67 1.62 -5.13 -11.24
N ALA A 68 0.85 -4.92 -12.30
CA ALA A 68 1.26 -5.16 -13.68
C ALA A 68 2.53 -4.37 -14.01
N GLN A 69 3.53 -5.07 -14.56
CA GLN A 69 4.76 -4.46 -15.04
C GLN A 69 4.61 -4.09 -16.52
N GLY A 70 4.51 -2.79 -16.78
CA GLY A 70 4.36 -2.28 -18.14
C GLY A 70 5.59 -2.53 -19.02
N SER A 71 5.33 -2.70 -20.30
CA SER A 71 6.27 -2.88 -21.38
C SER A 71 5.95 -1.92 -22.53
N GLY A 72 6.79 -1.89 -23.56
CA GLY A 72 6.48 -1.14 -24.78
C GLY A 72 5.33 -1.74 -25.61
N SER A 73 4.83 -2.93 -25.24
CA SER A 73 3.77 -3.65 -25.95
C SER A 73 2.38 -3.45 -25.33
N ASP A 74 2.28 -2.68 -24.26
CA ASP A 74 1.03 -2.35 -23.54
C ASP A 74 0.28 -1.15 -24.16
#